data_AF-A0A645G2C0-F1
#
_entry.id   AF-A0A645G2C0-F1
#
_cell.length_a   1.000
_cell.length_b   1.000
_cell.length_c   1.000
_cell.angle_alpha   90.00
_cell.angle_beta   90.00
_cell.angle_gamma   90.00
#
_symmetry.space_group_name_H-M   'P 1'
#
loop_
_entity.id
_entity.type
_entity.pdbx_description
1 polymer ?
#
loop_
_entity_poly.entity_id
_entity_poly.type
_entity_poly.pdbx_seq_one_letter_code
_entity_poly.pdbx_strand_id
1 'polypeptide(L)'
;MISRDVAETPFHLMETGKRVRDRCKESGLPVSRADVNHVLRGLSMRGHTFDEGPNDAATLAKKLANNVRSLCLREQFVLDEQADRAILEWIGCE
;
A
#
# COMPACT_ATOMS: atom_id res chain seq x y z
N MET A 1 4.53 -1.85 -8.13
CA MET A 1 5.56 -2.81 -7.68
C MET A 1 5.00 -3.93 -6.81
N ILE A 2 4.26 -3.65 -5.73
CA ILE A 2 3.66 -4.69 -4.86
C ILE A 2 2.73 -5.63 -5.64
N SER A 3 1.74 -5.06 -6.36
CA SER A 3 0.79 -5.82 -7.20
C SER A 3 1.49 -6.83 -8.13
N ARG A 4 2.58 -6.40 -8.78
CA ARG A 4 3.38 -7.23 -9.66
C ARG A 4 4.09 -8.36 -8.89
N ASP A 5 4.71 -8.06 -7.76
CA ASP A 5 5.43 -9.07 -6.98
C ASP A 5 4.50 -10.18 -6.49
N VAL A 6 3.34 -9.83 -5.95
CA VAL A 6 2.37 -10.82 -5.42
C VAL A 6 1.64 -11.60 -6.52
N ALA A 7 1.65 -11.10 -7.76
CA ALA A 7 1.19 -11.87 -8.92
C ALA A 7 2.24 -12.88 -9.41
N GLU A 8 3.52 -12.60 -9.19
CA GLU A 8 4.64 -13.44 -9.64
C GLU A 8 5.10 -14.45 -8.57
N THR A 9 4.87 -14.18 -7.28
CA THR A 9 5.35 -15.02 -6.17
C THR A 9 4.38 -14.97 -5.00
N PRO A 10 4.14 -16.12 -4.29
CA PRO A 10 3.31 -16.14 -3.09
C PRO A 10 3.71 -15.07 -2.07
N PHE A 11 2.70 -14.51 -1.39
CA PHE A 11 2.93 -13.45 -0.44
C PHE A 11 3.68 -13.97 0.78
N HIS A 12 4.77 -13.30 1.12
CA HIS A 12 5.46 -13.50 2.38
C HIS A 12 6.02 -12.16 2.81
N LEU A 13 5.49 -11.59 3.90
CA LEU A 13 5.72 -10.20 4.29
C LEU A 13 7.19 -9.75 4.19
N MET A 14 8.12 -10.56 4.73
CA MET A 14 9.54 -10.23 4.70
C MET A 14 10.16 -10.33 3.31
N GLU A 15 9.81 -11.36 2.54
CA GLU A 15 10.44 -11.61 1.23
C GLU A 15 9.83 -10.74 0.14
N THR A 16 8.50 -10.59 0.12
CA THR A 16 7.80 -9.60 -0.70
C THR A 16 8.35 -8.19 -0.45
N GLY A 17 8.50 -7.78 0.81
CA GLY A 17 9.06 -6.47 1.15
C GLY A 17 10.49 -6.27 0.65
N LYS A 18 11.33 -7.31 0.70
CA LYS A 18 12.69 -7.29 0.15
C LYS A 18 12.67 -7.15 -1.38
N ARG A 19 11.95 -8.03 -2.08
CA ARG A 19 11.89 -8.04 -3.56
C ARG A 19 11.31 -6.76 -4.13
N VAL A 20 10.23 -6.23 -3.54
CA VAL A 20 9.63 -4.96 -3.95
C VAL A 20 10.63 -3.81 -3.78
N ARG A 21 11.34 -3.75 -2.65
CA ARG A 21 12.37 -2.72 -2.42
C ARG A 21 13.50 -2.81 -3.43
N ASP A 22 14.00 -4.02 -3.71
CA ASP A 22 15.08 -4.25 -4.68
C ASP A 22 14.64 -3.78 -6.08
N ARG A 23 13.42 -4.14 -6.52
CA ARG A 23 12.86 -3.66 -7.80
C ARG A 23 12.69 -2.14 -7.86
N CYS A 24 12.24 -1.51 -6.78
CA CYS A 24 12.13 -0.05 -6.71
C CYS A 24 13.50 0.62 -6.87
N LYS A 25 14.54 0.09 -6.22
CA LYS A 25 15.92 0.55 -6.36
C LYS A 25 16.42 0.39 -7.80
N GLU A 26 16.19 -0.77 -8.42
CA GLU A 26 16.58 -1.05 -9.81
C GLU A 26 15.84 -0.14 -10.81
N SER A 27 14.63 0.30 -10.47
CA SER A 27 13.82 1.21 -11.30
C SER A 27 14.16 2.70 -11.10
N GLY A 28 15.22 3.02 -10.33
CA GLY A 28 15.64 4.40 -10.07
C GLY A 28 14.78 5.16 -9.04
N LEU A 29 13.87 4.47 -8.34
CA LEU A 29 12.98 5.03 -7.33
C LEU A 29 13.23 4.34 -5.97
N PRO A 30 14.40 4.59 -5.33
CA PRO A 30 14.75 3.88 -4.10
C PRO A 30 13.76 4.19 -2.98
N VAL A 31 13.22 3.14 -2.37
CA VAL A 31 12.37 3.20 -1.17
C VAL A 31 12.98 2.32 -0.09
N SER A 32 12.74 2.62 1.19
CA SER A 32 13.23 1.75 2.26
C SER A 32 12.39 0.48 2.37
N ARG A 33 12.98 -0.61 2.89
CA ARG A 33 12.21 -1.82 3.20
C ARG A 33 11.18 -1.56 4.30
N ALA A 34 11.45 -0.62 5.21
CA ALA A 34 10.53 -0.24 6.28
C ALA A 34 9.25 0.37 5.72
N ASP A 35 9.36 1.25 4.71
CA ASP A 35 8.21 1.90 4.07
C ASP A 35 7.36 0.88 3.30
N VAL A 36 8.00 -0.02 2.55
CA VAL A 36 7.29 -1.11 1.86
C VAL A 36 6.55 -1.99 2.87
N ASN A 37 7.22 -2.39 3.95
CA ASN A 37 6.61 -3.21 5.00
C ASN A 37 5.48 -2.46 5.72
N HIS A 38 5.58 -1.14 5.87
CA HIS A 38 4.52 -0.33 6.45
C HIS A 38 3.25 -0.42 5.61
N VAL A 39 3.35 -0.27 4.29
CA VAL A 39 2.23 -0.44 3.35
C VAL A 39 1.64 -1.86 3.43
N LEU A 40 2.49 -2.89 3.34
CA LEU A 40 2.04 -4.29 3.37
C LEU A 40 1.30 -4.62 4.68
N ARG A 41 1.86 -4.21 5.83
CA ARG A 41 1.23 -4.41 7.14
C ARG A 41 -0.07 -3.64 7.26
N GLY A 42 -0.11 -2.39 6.80
CA GLY A 42 -1.33 -1.58 6.82
C GLY A 42 -2.47 -2.25 6.06
N LEU A 43 -2.19 -2.79 4.88
CA LEU A 43 -3.18 -3.53 4.08
C LEU A 43 -3.66 -4.79 4.81
N SER A 44 -2.74 -5.61 5.34
CA SER A 44 -3.11 -6.83 6.07
C SER A 44 -3.88 -6.55 7.35
N MET A 45 -3.51 -5.53 8.13
CA MET A 45 -4.21 -5.13 9.35
C MET A 45 -5.63 -4.60 9.07
N ARG A 46 -5.89 -4.15 7.84
CA ARG A 46 -7.23 -3.76 7.37
C ARG A 46 -7.98 -4.92 6.70
N GLY A 47 -7.51 -6.16 6.87
CA GLY A 47 -8.18 -7.37 6.42
C GLY A 47 -7.95 -7.71 4.96
N HIS A 48 -6.92 -7.17 4.31
CA HIS A 48 -6.55 -7.62 2.96
C HIS A 48 -5.68 -8.88 3.03
N THR A 49 -6.17 -9.95 2.40
CA THR A 49 -5.42 -11.18 2.18
C THR A 49 -4.78 -11.16 0.80
N PHE A 50 -3.45 -11.12 0.73
CA PHE A 50 -2.75 -11.12 -0.55
C PHE A 50 -2.83 -12.47 -1.29
N ASP A 51 -3.09 -13.58 -0.59
CA ASP A 51 -3.27 -14.88 -1.26
C ASP A 51 -4.66 -15.03 -1.92
N GLU A 52 -5.67 -14.29 -1.42
CA GLU A 52 -7.04 -14.29 -1.97
C GLU A 52 -7.28 -13.14 -2.96
N GLY A 53 -6.60 -12.02 -2.75
CA GLY A 53 -6.71 -10.83 -3.59
C GLY A 53 -8.04 -10.07 -3.43
N PRO A 54 -8.46 -9.29 -4.43
CA PRO A 54 -7.70 -8.96 -5.65
C PRO A 54 -6.47 -8.10 -5.34
N ASN A 55 -5.37 -8.34 -6.07
CA ASN A 55 -4.06 -7.71 -5.86
C ASN A 55 -3.67 -6.72 -6.96
N ASP A 56 -4.60 -6.32 -7.82
CA ASP A 56 -4.32 -5.33 -8.86
C ASP A 56 -3.96 -3.96 -8.24
N ALA A 57 -3.18 -3.17 -8.98
CA ALA A 57 -2.65 -1.92 -8.45
C ALA A 57 -3.74 -0.93 -8.00
N ALA A 58 -4.86 -0.85 -8.73
CA ALA A 58 -5.95 0.06 -8.41
C ALA A 58 -6.65 -0.33 -7.09
N THR A 59 -6.94 -1.62 -6.90
CA THR A 59 -7.52 -2.12 -5.66
C THR A 59 -6.60 -1.89 -4.47
N LEU A 60 -5.30 -2.19 -4.61
CA LEU A 60 -4.33 -1.98 -3.54
C LEU A 60 -4.19 -0.49 -3.19
N ALA A 61 -4.16 0.40 -4.18
CA ALA A 61 -4.10 1.84 -3.97
C ALA A 61 -5.34 2.36 -3.23
N LYS A 62 -6.54 1.93 -3.63
CA LYS A 62 -7.79 2.29 -2.93
C LYS A 62 -7.82 1.78 -1.49
N LYS A 63 -7.37 0.54 -1.24
CA LYS A 63 -7.25 -0.02 0.11
C LYS A 63 -6.23 0.75 0.95
N LEU A 64 -5.12 1.20 0.35
CA LEU A 64 -4.13 2.04 1.02
C LEU A 64 -4.71 3.41 1.39
N ALA A 65 -5.45 4.07 0.50
CA ALA A 65 -6.13 5.33 0.81
C ALA A 65 -7.11 5.18 1.97
N ASN A 66 -7.90 4.11 1.98
CA ASN A 66 -8.80 3.80 3.10
C ASN A 66 -8.05 3.52 4.41
N ASN A 67 -6.86 2.90 4.34
CA ASN A 67 -6.01 2.73 5.51
C ASN A 67 -5.52 4.08 6.05
N VAL A 68 -5.04 4.99 5.19
CA VAL A 68 -4.61 6.34 5.57
C VAL A 68 -5.76 7.12 6.22
N ARG A 69 -6.96 7.12 5.61
CA ARG A 69 -8.16 7.72 6.21
C ARG A 69 -8.46 7.17 7.59
N SER A 70 -8.37 5.85 7.75
CA SER A 70 -8.63 5.20 9.04
C SER A 70 -7.61 5.61 10.10
N LEU A 71 -6.34 5.83 9.72
CA LEU A 71 -5.31 6.34 10.62
C LEU A 71 -5.61 7.77 11.05
N CYS A 72 -5.96 8.67 10.13
CA CYS A 72 -6.37 10.04 10.45
C CYS A 72 -7.53 10.07 11.44
N LEU A 73 -8.59 9.30 11.16
CA LEU A 73 -9.78 9.23 12.03
C LEU A 73 -9.44 8.67 13.43
N ARG A 74 -8.55 7.68 13.52
CA ARG A 74 -8.10 7.13 14.81
C ARG A 74 -7.41 8.19 15.67
N GLU A 75 -6.65 9.07 15.04
CA GLU A 75 -5.98 10.20 15.71
C GLU A 75 -6.91 11.42 15.87
N GLN A 76 -8.23 11.26 15.67
CA GLN A 76 -9.24 12.32 15.76
C GLN A 76 -9.00 13.49 14.78
N PHE A 77 -8.28 13.22 13.69
CA PHE A 77 -8.07 14.19 12.62
C PHE A 77 -9.30 14.20 11.70
N VAL A 78 -10.02 15.32 11.68
CA VAL A 78 -11.18 15.51 10.81
C VAL A 78 -10.71 15.69 9.37
N LEU A 79 -11.13 14.80 8.49
CA LEU A 79 -10.92 14.90 7.05
C LEU A 79 -12.14 15.56 6.42
N ASP A 80 -11.94 16.74 5.84
CA ASP A 80 -12.91 17.33 4.91
C ASP A 80 -12.75 16.73 3.51
N GLU A 81 -13.65 17.10 2.60
CA GLU A 81 -13.63 16.62 1.21
C GLU A 81 -12.33 16.99 0.48
N GLN A 82 -11.71 18.11 0.82
CA GLN A 82 -10.47 18.56 0.19
C GLN A 82 -9.29 17.69 0.62
N ALA A 83 -9.16 17.42 1.92
CA ALA A 83 -8.15 16.52 2.47
C ALA A 83 -8.35 15.09 1.95
N ASP A 84 -9.61 14.64 1.85
CA ASP A 84 -9.95 13.33 1.31
C ASP A 84 -9.51 13.16 -0.15
N ARG A 85 -9.76 14.17 -0.99
CA ARG A 85 -9.29 14.20 -2.38
C ARG A 85 -7.77 14.26 -2.46
N ALA A 86 -7.11 15.05 -1.60
CA ALA A 86 -5.65 15.13 -1.57
C ALA A 86 -5.01 13.77 -1.24
N ILE A 87 -5.62 12.97 -0.36
CA ILE A 87 -5.15 11.61 -0.05
C ILE A 87 -5.25 10.70 -1.28
N LEU A 88 -6.38 10.74 -1.99
CA LEU A 88 -6.60 9.94 -3.20
C LEU A 88 -5.60 10.29 -4.30
N GLU A 89 -5.40 11.58 -4.53
CA GLU A 89 -4.50 12.12 -5.56
C GLU A 89 -3.03 11.80 -5.22
N TRP A 90 -2.63 11.96 -3.96
CA TRP A 90 -1.28 11.61 -3.49
C TRP A 90 -0.95 10.13 -3.67
N ILE A 91 -1.92 9.25 -3.44
CA ILE A 91 -1.74 7.79 -3.59
C ILE A 91 -1.86 7.35 -5.05
N GLY A 92 -2.53 8.14 -5.89
CA GLY A 92 -2.79 7.84 -7.30
C GLY A 92 -3.93 6.86 -7.50
N CYS A 93 -4.97 6.92 -6.66
CA CYS A 93 -6.24 6.20 -6.87
C CYS A 93 -7.37 7.20 -7.12
N GLU A 94 -7.80 7.32 -8.37
CA GLU A 94 -8.99 8.08 -8.78
C GLU A 94 -10.24 7.20 -8.82
#